data_AF-A0A1H8Q6F6-F1
#
_entry.id   AF-A0A1H8Q6F6-F1
#
_cell.length_a   1.000
_cell.length_b   1.000
_cell.length_c   1.000
_cell.angle_alpha   90.00
_cell.angle_beta   90.00
_cell.angle_gamma   90.00
#
_symmetry.space_group_name_H-M   'P 1'
#
loop_
_entity.id
_entity.type
_entity.pdbx_description
1 polymer ?
#
loop_
_entity_poly.entity_id
_entity_poly.type
_entity_poly.pdbx_seq_one_letter_code
_entity_poly.pdbx_strand_id
1 'polypeptide(L)' 'TYRQWNEEQANHYIDMLTAAFVELAGAPMIAGACDHVRSGYRRYNVGRHMIYFRITPYGIAIIRILHDRMEASRHL' A
#
# COMPACT_ATOMS: atom_id res chain seq x y z
N THR A 1 10.36 7.04 19.10
CA THR A 1 10.37 6.12 20.25
C THR A 1 10.34 4.71 19.73
N TYR A 2 11.50 4.05 19.75
CA TYR A 2 11.79 2.78 19.11
C TYR A 2 12.04 1.78 20.23
N ARG A 3 10.99 1.11 20.72
CA ARG A 3 11.04 0.01 21.70
C ARG A 3 9.59 -0.37 22.01
N GLN A 4 9.22 -1.63 21.77
CA GLN A 4 7.89 -2.23 21.99
C GLN A 4 6.87 -2.05 20.86
N TRP A 5 7.24 -2.42 19.63
CA TRP A 5 6.26 -3.11 18.80
C TRP A 5 6.29 -4.56 19.25
N ASN A 6 5.23 -5.02 19.90
CA ASN A 6 5.05 -6.43 20.26
C ASN A 6 5.28 -7.26 18.99
N GLU A 7 6.09 -8.31 19.04
CA GLU A 7 6.43 -9.13 17.85
C GLU A 7 5.17 -9.61 17.11
N GLU A 8 4.11 -9.90 17.87
CA GLU A 8 2.78 -10.28 17.36
C GLU A 8 2.11 -9.18 16.53
N GLN A 9 2.23 -7.91 16.91
CA GLN A 9 1.69 -6.78 16.14
C GLN A 9 2.52 -6.50 14.88
N ALA A 10 3.84 -6.66 14.96
CA ALA A 10 4.71 -6.55 13.79
C ALA A 10 4.38 -7.66 12.78
N ASN A 11 4.16 -8.90 13.26
CA ASN A 11 3.75 -10.03 12.43
C ASN A 11 2.39 -9.76 11.77
N HIS A 12 1.38 -9.34 12.55
CA HIS A 12 0.05 -9.05 12.00
C HIS A 12 0.07 -7.94 10.93
N TYR A 13 0.90 -6.92 11.13
CA TYR A 13 1.07 -5.84 10.15
C TYR A 13 1.69 -6.34 8.84
N ILE A 14 2.74 -7.17 8.93
CA ILE A 14 3.40 -7.77 7.76
C ILE A 14 2.45 -8.72 7.05
N ASP A 15 1.68 -9.52 7.79
CA ASP A 15 0.70 -10.46 7.24
C ASP A 15 -0.39 -9.72 6.46
N MET A 16 -0.92 -8.64 7.03
CA MET A 16 -1.94 -7.80 6.40
C MET A 16 -1.45 -7.20 5.08
N LEU A 17 -0.22 -6.68 5.05
CA LEU A 17 0.38 -6.15 3.81
C LEU A 17 0.64 -7.27 2.79
N THR A 18 1.12 -8.42 3.25
CA THR A 18 1.42 -9.57 2.39
C THR A 18 0.14 -10.08 1.71
N ALA A 19 -0.95 -10.24 2.48
CA ALA A 19 -2.25 -10.62 1.95
C ALA A 19 -2.74 -9.61 0.90
N ALA A 20 -2.60 -8.31 1.17
CA ALA A 20 -2.95 -7.28 0.20
C ALA A 20 -2.10 -7.35 -1.08
N PHE A 21 -0.81 -7.66 -1.00
CA PHE A 21 0.02 -7.81 -2.20
C PHE A 21 -0.42 -9.00 -3.06
N VAL A 22 -0.78 -10.12 -2.43
CA VAL A 22 -1.31 -11.30 -3.13
C VAL A 22 -2.63 -10.95 -3.83
N GLU A 23 -3.55 -10.28 -3.13
CA GLU A 23 -4.82 -9.82 -3.68
C GLU A 23 -4.60 -8.88 -4.88
N LEU A 24 -3.75 -7.86 -4.72
CA LEU A 24 -3.45 -6.89 -5.76
C LEU A 24 -2.70 -7.50 -6.96
N ALA A 25 -1.88 -8.53 -6.75
CA ALA A 25 -1.23 -9.24 -7.85
C ALA A 25 -2.24 -10.05 -8.68
N GLY A 26 -3.25 -10.64 -8.03
CA GLY A 26 -4.30 -11.42 -8.69
C GLY A 26 -5.40 -10.57 -9.34
N ALA A 27 -5.73 -9.41 -8.74
CA ALA A 27 -6.80 -8.54 -9.19
C ALA A 27 -6.41 -7.06 -9.11
N PRO A 28 -5.40 -6.60 -9.85
CA PRO A 28 -4.86 -5.23 -9.71
C PRO A 28 -5.87 -4.12 -10.04
N MET A 29 -6.95 -4.46 -10.75
CA MET A 29 -7.99 -3.51 -11.14
C MET A 29 -8.95 -3.13 -10.00
N ILE A 30 -8.95 -3.85 -8.87
CA ILE A 30 -9.74 -3.48 -7.68
C ILE A 30 -9.22 -2.19 -7.04
N ALA A 31 -7.95 -1.87 -7.27
CA ALA A 31 -7.34 -0.65 -6.79
C ALA A 31 -7.73 0.54 -7.66
N GLY A 32 -8.07 1.65 -7.02
CA GLY A 32 -8.42 2.88 -7.71
C GLY A 32 -7.25 3.43 -8.51
N ALA A 33 -7.50 3.87 -9.74
CA ALA A 33 -6.52 4.62 -10.51
C ALA A 33 -6.18 5.94 -9.78
N CYS A 34 -4.92 6.34 -9.80
CA CYS A 34 -4.46 7.62 -9.26
C CYS A 34 -3.56 8.34 -10.25
N ASP A 35 -4.03 8.43 -11.50
CA ASP A 35 -3.30 9.10 -12.58
C ASP A 35 -2.98 10.57 -12.29
N HIS A 36 -3.76 11.22 -11.41
CA HIS A 36 -3.50 12.57 -10.90
C HIS A 36 -2.18 12.68 -10.11
N VAL A 37 -1.70 11.59 -9.50
CA VAL A 37 -0.37 11.53 -8.87
C VAL A 37 0.69 11.22 -9.92
N ARG A 38 0.47 10.17 -10.71
CA ARG A 38 1.30 9.79 -11.85
C ARG A 38 0.55 8.82 -12.74
N SER A 39 0.60 9.02 -14.06
CA SER A 39 -0.06 8.13 -15.02
C SER A 39 0.33 6.66 -14.82
N GLY A 40 -0.68 5.78 -14.86
CA GLY A 40 -0.53 4.34 -14.70
C GLY A 40 -0.38 3.87 -13.25
N TYR A 41 -0.47 4.79 -12.28
CA TYR A 41 -0.45 4.43 -10.87
C TYR A 41 -1.84 4.03 -10.39
N ARG A 42 -1.83 3.12 -9.42
CA ARG A 42 -2.99 2.68 -8.67
C ARG A 42 -2.71 2.80 -7.19
N ARG A 43 -3.78 3.03 -6.42
CA ARG A 43 -3.74 3.14 -4.96
C ARG A 43 -4.74 2.19 -4.30
N TYR A 44 -4.32 1.60 -3.19
CA TYR A 44 -5.15 0.69 -2.40
C TYR A 44 -4.96 0.95 -0.90
N ASN A 45 -6.06 0.99 -0.15
CA ASN A 45 -6.04 1.22 1.29
C ASN A 45 -6.06 -0.12 2.03
N VAL A 46 -5.15 -0.28 2.99
CA VAL A 46 -5.06 -1.45 3.86
C VAL A 46 -4.84 -0.97 5.29
N GLY A 47 -5.90 -1.01 6.09
CA GLY A 47 -5.90 -0.40 7.42
C GLY A 47 -5.54 1.08 7.34
N ARG A 48 -4.45 1.47 8.02
CA ARG A 48 -3.92 2.85 8.02
C ARG A 48 -2.85 3.11 6.96
N HIS A 49 -2.68 2.22 5.98
CA HIS A 49 -1.65 2.33 4.97
C HIS A 49 -2.25 2.43 3.57
N MET A 50 -1.66 3.30 2.75
CA MET A 50 -1.94 3.46 1.33
C MET A 50 -0.80 2.83 0.53
N ILE A 51 -1.11 1.82 -0.27
CA ILE A 51 -0.19 1.15 -1.18
C ILE A 51 -0.30 1.82 -2.55
N TYR A 52 0.81 2.34 -3.06
CA TYR A 52 0.94 2.87 -4.41
C TYR A 52 1.70 1.86 -5.26
N PHE A 53 1.12 1.48 -6.40
CA PHE A 53 1.72 0.52 -7.31
C PHE A 53 1.38 0.83 -8.76
N ARG A 54 2.04 0.11 -9.68
CA ARG A 54 1.69 0.08 -11.10
C ARG A 54 1.52 -1.35 -11.58
N ILE A 55 0.69 -1.53 -12.59
CA ILE A 55 0.62 -2.79 -13.34
C ILE A 55 1.80 -2.85 -14.31
N THR A 56 2.42 -4.01 -14.43
CA THR A 56 3.52 -4.32 -15.34
C THR A 56 3.19 -5.58 -16.12
N PRO A 57 3.92 -5.91 -17.21
CA PRO A 57 3.68 -7.13 -17.96
C PRO A 57 3.80 -8.44 -17.16
N TYR A 58 4.49 -8.41 -16.00
CA TYR A 58 4.79 -9.60 -15.20
C TYR A 58 4.17 -9.55 -13.79
N GLY A 59 3.19 -8.67 -13.57
CA GLY A 59 2.53 -8.50 -12.27
C GLY A 59 2.46 -7.03 -11.84
N ILE A 60 2.56 -6.77 -10.54
CA ILE A 60 2.54 -5.41 -9.99
C ILE A 60 3.93 -4.99 -9.49
N ALA A 61 4.23 -3.70 -9.57
CA ALA A 61 5.39 -3.12 -8.93
C ALA A 61 4.92 -2.15 -7.83
N ILE A 62 5.17 -2.53 -6.56
CA ILE A 62 4.93 -1.66 -5.41
C ILE A 62 5.94 -0.53 -5.44
N ILE A 63 5.44 0.71 -5.50
CA ILE A 63 6.27 1.90 -5.59
C ILE A 63 6.48 2.51 -4.20
N ARG A 64 5.41 2.64 -3.41
CA ARG A 64 5.46 3.16 -2.04
C ARG A 64 4.33 2.61 -1.19
N ILE A 65 4.57 2.59 0.12
CA ILE A 65 3.56 2.34 1.14
C ILE A 65 3.63 3.53 2.10
N LEU A 66 2.54 4.28 2.22
CA LEU A 66 2.45 5.45 3.08
C LEU A 66 1.46 5.20 4.20
N HIS A 67 1.80 5.56 5.43
CA HIS A 67 0.85 5.63 6.53
C HIS A 67 -0.07 6.86 6.33
N ASP A 68 -1.36 6.75 6.65
CA ASP A 68 -2.39 7.79 6.47
C ASP A 68 -1.99 9.18 7.02
N ARG A 69 -1.24 9.22 8.12
CA ARG A 69 -0.69 10.44 8.73
C ARG A 69 0.26 11.21 7.81
N MET A 70 0.93 10.53 6.87
CA MET A 70 1.82 11.17 5.87
C MET A 70 1.06 11.72 4.66
N GLU A 71 -0.14 11.21 4.38
CA GLU A 71 -1.04 11.77 3.36
C GLU A 71 -1.67 13.07 3.88
N ALA A 72 -2.12 13.09 5.14
CA ALA A 72 -2.67 14.30 5.77
C ALA A 72 -1.68 15.47 5.79
N SER A 73 -0.38 15.20 5.99
CA SER A 73 0.65 16.23 5.96
C SER A 73 1.01 16.74 4.55
N ARG A 74 0.55 16.07 3.48
CA ARG A 74 0.72 16.53 2.09
C ARG A 74 -0.39 17.48 1.62
N HIS A 75 -1.45 17.64 2.41
CA HIS A 75 -2.62 18.49 2.11
C HIS A 75 -2.79 19.68 3.07
N LEU A 76 -1.73 20.05 3.81
CA LEU A 76 -1.63 21.29 4.60
C LEU A 76 -0.66 22.27 3.96
#